data_AF-A0AAD4NCI2-F1
#
_entry.id   AF-A0AAD4NCI2-F1
#
_cell.length_a   1.000
_cell.length_b   1.000
_cell.length_c   1.000
_cell.angle_alpha   90.00
_cell.angle_beta   90.00
_cell.angle_gamma   90.00
#
_symmetry.space_group_name_H-M   'P 1'
#
loop_
_entity.id
_entity.type
_entity.pdbx_description
1 polymer ?
#
loop_
_entity_poly.entity_id
_entity_poly.type
_entity_poly.pdbx_seq_one_letter_code
_entity_poly.pdbx_strand_id
1 'polypeptide(L)' 'MGHEELEEGVDQLTHYREQCAHHAEKLKEILEECNERVNSKKNTLETCHMEMVDYVNALDHCAIPKAFSKLK' A
#
# COMPACT_ATOMS: atom_id res chain seq x y z
N MET A 1 -11.69 8.97 21.15
CA MET A 1 -10.68 8.60 20.14
C MET A 1 -9.71 9.75 20.06
N GLY A 2 -8.44 9.55 20.42
CA GLY A 2 -7.43 10.60 20.39
C GLY A 2 -7.15 11.02 18.95
N HIS A 3 -7.20 12.32 18.67
CA HIS A 3 -6.81 12.86 17.39
C HIS A 3 -5.28 12.99 17.41
N GLU A 4 -4.56 12.04 16.82
CA GLU A 4 -3.11 12.17 16.65
C GLU A 4 -2.86 13.30 15.65
N GLU A 5 -2.34 14.43 16.13
CA GLU A 5 -1.93 15.55 15.28
C GLU A 5 -0.60 15.18 14.63
N LEU A 6 -0.61 15.09 13.30
CA LEU A 6 0.60 14.81 12.51
C LEU A 6 1.50 16.04 12.51
N GLU A 7 2.81 15.84 12.55
CA GLU A 7 3.78 16.93 12.40
C GLU A 7 3.57 17.66 11.07
N GLU A 8 3.78 18.98 11.09
CA GLU A 8 3.64 19.82 9.91
C GLU A 8 4.66 19.42 8.83
N GLY A 9 4.17 19.11 7.63
CA GLY A 9 4.99 18.61 6.52
C GLY A 9 4.98 17.09 6.34
N VAL A 10 4.35 16.33 7.25
CA VAL A 10 4.15 14.88 7.06
C VAL A 10 3.06 14.61 6.00
N ASP A 11 3.38 13.78 5.01
CA ASP A 11 2.40 13.27 4.04
C ASP A 11 1.43 12.32 4.74
N GLN A 12 0.19 12.78 4.89
CA GLN A 12 -0.83 12.09 5.67
C GLN A 12 -1.19 10.73 5.06
N LEU A 13 -1.16 10.61 3.73
CA LEU A 13 -1.49 9.38 3.03
C LEU A 13 -0.43 8.30 3.29
N THR A 14 0.85 8.67 3.19
CA THR A 14 1.99 7.80 3.46
C THR A 14 1.98 7.33 4.91
N HIS A 15 1.80 8.26 5.85
CA HIS A 15 1.70 7.93 7.27
C HIS A 15 0.61 6.89 7.55
N TYR A 16 -0.59 7.07 7.00
CA TYR A 16 -1.66 6.10 7.21
C TYR A 16 -1.50 4.81 6.40
N ARG A 17 -0.86 4.83 5.23
CA ARG A 17 -0.51 3.61 4.50
C ARG A 17 0.46 2.74 5.30
N GLU A 18 1.43 3.33 5.98
CA GLU A 18 2.33 2.60 6.89
C GLU A 18 1.56 1.95 8.05
N GLN A 19 0.67 2.70 8.70
CA GLN A 19 -0.18 2.13 9.77
C GLN A 19 -1.14 1.05 9.26
N CYS A 20 -1.61 1.15 8.02
CA CYS A 20 -2.54 0.21 7.40
C CYS A 20 -1.84 -0.98 6.72
N ALA A 21 -0.50 -1.04 6.72
CA ALA A 21 0.25 -2.09 6.04
C ALA A 21 -0.15 -3.51 6.46
N HIS A 22 -0.47 -3.69 7.75
CA HIS A 22 -0.90 -4.97 8.31
C HIS A 22 -2.18 -5.55 7.66
N HIS A 23 -3.06 -4.72 7.11
CA HIS A 23 -4.27 -5.18 6.42
C HIS A 23 -3.99 -5.78 5.04
N ALA A 24 -2.81 -5.53 4.47
CA ALA A 24 -2.45 -5.93 3.12
C ALA A 24 -1.23 -6.87 3.09
N GLU A 25 -0.80 -7.42 4.22
CA GLU A 25 0.38 -8.31 4.34
C GLU A 25 0.33 -9.46 3.33
N LYS A 26 -0.78 -10.20 3.30
CA LYS A 26 -0.95 -11.32 2.35
C LYS A 26 -0.89 -10.88 0.88
N LEU A 27 -1.45 -9.72 0.55
CA LEU A 27 -1.42 -9.20 -0.82
C LEU A 27 -0.01 -8.71 -1.19
N LYS A 28 0.73 -8.20 -0.20
CA LYS A 28 2.14 -7.85 -0.34
C LYS A 28 2.99 -9.09 -0.63
N GLU A 29 2.79 -10.18 0.11
CA GLU A 29 3.47 -11.46 -0.13
C GLU A 29 3.22 -11.96 -1.57
N ILE A 30 1.96 -11.94 -2.03
CA ILE A 30 1.60 -12.35 -3.40
C ILE A 30 2.28 -11.45 -4.46
N LEU A 31 2.32 -10.14 -4.22
CA LEU A 31 3.00 -9.20 -5.11
C LEU A 31 4.52 -9.46 -5.14
N GLU A 32 5.14 -9.74 -4.00
CA GLU A 32 6.56 -10.08 -3.89
C GLU A 32 6.88 -11.38 -4.64
N GLU A 33 6.08 -12.44 -4.45
CA GLU A 33 6.20 -13.69 -5.19
C GLU A 33 6.08 -13.49 -6.72
N CYS A 34 5.16 -12.63 -7.17
CA CYS A 34 5.07 -12.28 -8.58
C CYS A 34 6.33 -11.56 -9.07
N ASN A 35 6.83 -10.57 -8.31
CA ASN A 35 8.01 -9.82 -8.67
C ASN A 35 9.25 -10.73 -8.77
N GLU A 36 9.43 -11.67 -7.84
CA GLU A 36 10.50 -12.66 -7.92
C GLU A 36 10.38 -13.52 -9.18
N ARG A 37 9.18 -13.99 -9.50
CA ARG A 37 8.92 -14.79 -10.70
C ARG A 37 9.21 -14.02 -11.99
N VAL A 38 8.77 -12.77 -12.10
CA VAL A 38 9.03 -11.92 -13.28
C VAL A 38 10.52 -11.60 -13.40
N ASN A 39 11.17 -11.19 -12.30
CA ASN A 39 12.60 -10.85 -12.30
C ASN A 39 13.51 -12.07 -12.57
N SER A 40 13.06 -13.28 -12.27
CA SER A 40 13.80 -14.51 -12.59
C SER A 40 13.86 -14.84 -14.09
N LYS A 41 12.97 -14.24 -14.90
CA LYS A 41 12.83 -14.54 -16.34
C LYS A 41 13.58 -13.52 -17.18
N LYS A 42 14.46 -14.00 -18.08
CA LYS A 42 15.20 -13.14 -19.02
C LYS A 42 14.30 -12.48 -20.07
N ASN A 43 13.22 -13.14 -20.49
CA ASN A 43 12.22 -12.62 -21.43
C ASN A 43 10.85 -13.14 -21.01
N THR A 44 9.97 -12.26 -20.58
CA THR A 44 8.59 -12.61 -20.21
C THR A 44 7.63 -11.48 -20.56
N LEU A 45 6.37 -11.84 -20.87
CA LEU A 45 5.25 -10.91 -21.02
C LEU A 45 4.43 -10.80 -19.73
N GLU A 46 4.80 -11.56 -18.71
CA GLU A 46 4.15 -11.54 -17.42
C GLU A 46 4.40 -10.20 -16.70
N THR A 47 3.37 -9.64 -16.09
CA THR A 47 3.43 -8.40 -15.30
C THR A 47 2.72 -8.60 -13.97
N CYS A 48 3.19 -7.93 -12.92
CA CYS A 48 2.58 -7.98 -11.59
C CYS A 48 1.55 -6.86 -11.35
N HIS A 49 0.93 -6.35 -12.43
CA HIS A 49 0.04 -5.18 -12.35
C HIS A 49 -1.23 -5.50 -11.54
N MET A 50 -1.78 -6.71 -11.67
CA MET A 50 -2.98 -7.09 -10.94
C MET A 50 -2.71 -7.18 -9.44
N GLU A 51 -1.63 -7.86 -9.06
CA GLU A 51 -1.18 -7.98 -7.68
C GLU A 51 -0.85 -6.62 -7.06
N MET A 52 -0.26 -5.71 -7.85
CA MET A 52 0.03 -4.34 -7.42
C MET A 52 -1.26 -3.55 -7.15
N VAL A 53 -2.24 -3.62 -8.05
CA VAL A 53 -3.53 -2.96 -7.87
C VAL A 53 -4.28 -3.52 -6.66
N ASP A 54 -4.29 -4.83 -6.47
CA ASP A 54 -4.94 -5.47 -5.32
C ASP A 54 -4.30 -5.02 -4.00
N TYR A 55 -2.96 -5.02 -3.93
CA TYR A 55 -2.22 -4.54 -2.76
C TYR A 55 -2.53 -3.08 -2.44
N VAL A 56 -2.46 -2.19 -3.45
CA VAL A 56 -2.72 -0.75 -3.26
C VAL A 56 -4.17 -0.51 -2.85
N ASN A 57 -5.14 -1.18 -3.47
CA ASN A 57 -6.55 -1.03 -3.11
C ASN A 57 -6.83 -1.43 -1.65
N ALA A 58 -6.22 -2.52 -1.18
CA ALA A 58 -6.39 -2.96 0.21
C ALA A 58 -5.77 -1.97 1.21
N LEU A 59 -4.59 -1.43 0.91
CA LEU A 59 -3.97 -0.37 1.71
C LEU A 59 -4.85 0.88 1.76
N ASP A 60 -5.30 1.32 0.60
CA ASP A 60 -6.05 2.57 0.44
C ASP A 60 -7.45 2.50 1.04
N HIS A 61 -8.09 1.33 1.04
CA HIS A 61 -9.35 1.11 1.74
C HIS A 61 -9.26 1.48 3.23
N CYS A 62 -8.09 1.27 3.85
CA CYS A 62 -7.83 1.65 5.23
C CYS A 62 -7.26 3.07 5.37
N ALA A 63 -6.32 3.46 4.51
CA ALA A 63 -5.54 4.68 4.67
C ALA A 63 -6.29 5.94 4.24
N ILE A 64 -7.06 5.89 3.15
CA ILE A 64 -7.72 7.06 2.56
C ILE A 64 -8.69 7.73 3.55
N PRO A 65 -9.64 7.02 4.20
CA PRO A 65 -10.57 7.67 5.12
C PRO A 65 -9.86 8.37 6.28
N LYS A 66 -8.76 7.80 6.77
CA LYS A 66 -7.95 8.37 7.86
C LYS A 66 -7.18 9.60 7.39
N ALA A 67 -6.51 9.51 6.24
CA ALA A 67 -5.77 10.62 5.65
C ALA A 67 -6.69 11.81 5.34
N PHE A 68 -7.84 11.57 4.69
CA PHE A 68 -8.78 12.64 4.38
C PHE A 68 -9.40 13.30 5.62
N SER A 69 -9.49 12.60 6.75
CA SER A 69 -9.94 13.19 8.02
C SER A 69 -8.94 14.19 8.63
N LYS A 70 -7.71 14.23 8.11
CA LYS A 70 -6.61 15.09 8.58
C LYS A 70 -6.26 16.20 7.59
N LEU A 71 -6.85 16.20 6.40
CA LEU A 71 -6.69 17.29 5.43
C LEU A 71 -7.31 18.57 6.03
N LYS A 72 -6.56 19.67 5.94
CA LYS A 72 -7.02 21.01 6.32
C LYS A 72 -7.82 21.66 5.19
#